data_AF-A0A1I2YJN7-F1
#
_entry.id   AF-A0A1I2YJN7-F1
#
_cell.length_a   1.000
_cell.length_b   1.000
_cell.length_c   1.000
_cell.angle_alpha   90.00
_cell.angle_beta   90.00
_cell.angle_gamma   90.00
#
_symmetry.space_group_name_H-M   'P 1'
#
loop_
_entity.id
_entity.type
_entity.pdbx_description
1 polymer ?
#
loop_
_entity_poly.entity_id
_entity_poly.type
_entity_poly.pdbx_seq_one_letter_code
_entity_poly.pdbx_strand_id
1 'polypeptide(L)'
;ADSADLWTWLVIAAHTQLRLARPLAEDLRRPWERPAEPRRLTPARVRRGFRNIGATAARPAAAPKPSKPGPGRPPGSKNKHRAKRHDVGKTVKRAESIKEHQTRRG
;
A
#
# COMPACT_ATOMS: atom_id res chain seq x y z
N ALA A 1 -22.08 3.01 27.57
CA ALA A 1 -21.32 4.18 27.13
C ALA A 1 -21.95 4.64 25.83
N ASP A 2 -22.32 5.91 25.75
CA ASP A 2 -22.88 6.46 24.53
C ASP A 2 -21.82 6.43 23.42
N SER A 3 -22.22 6.39 22.15
CA SER A 3 -21.28 6.28 21.03
C SER A 3 -20.30 7.47 21.00
N ALA A 4 -20.78 8.65 21.40
CA ALA A 4 -19.97 9.87 21.49
C ALA A 4 -18.82 9.76 22.51
N ASP A 5 -19.08 9.18 23.69
CA ASP A 5 -18.07 9.00 24.74
C ASP A 5 -16.94 8.09 24.26
N LEU A 6 -17.30 6.98 23.60
CA LEU A 6 -16.32 6.03 23.05
C LEU A 6 -15.43 6.69 22.00
N TRP A 7 -16.00 7.51 21.11
CA TRP A 7 -15.22 8.24 20.10
C TRP A 7 -14.26 9.25 20.73
N THR A 8 -14.71 9.97 21.76
CA THR A 8 -13.83 10.88 22.51
C THR A 8 -12.63 10.14 23.08
N TRP A 9 -12.84 9.00 23.73
CA TRP A 9 -11.75 8.19 24.29
C TRP A 9 -10.82 7.64 23.22
N LEU A 10 -11.34 7.20 22.07
CA LEU A 10 -10.52 6.75 20.95
C LEU A 10 -9.63 7.87 20.39
N VAL A 11 -10.17 9.08 20.24
CA VAL A 11 -9.41 10.24 19.77
C VAL A 11 -8.31 10.60 20.77
N ILE A 12 -8.61 10.61 22.07
CA ILE A 12 -7.62 10.87 23.12
C ILE A 12 -6.52 9.81 23.08
N ALA A 13 -6.88 8.52 23.03
CA ALA A 13 -5.92 7.41 22.96
C ALA A 13 -5.02 7.49 21.71
N ALA A 14 -5.57 7.84 20.55
CA ALA A 14 -4.78 8.02 19.34
C ALA A 14 -3.78 9.18 19.48
N HIS A 15 -4.20 10.31 20.06
CA HIS A 15 -3.32 11.45 20.30
C HIS A 15 -2.22 11.14 21.31
N THR A 16 -2.51 10.40 22.36
CA THR A 16 -1.49 9.98 23.34
C THR A 16 -0.49 9.02 22.71
N GLN A 17 -0.94 8.04 21.91
CA GLN A 17 -0.04 7.17 21.15
C GLN A 17 0.90 7.95 20.22
N LEU A 18 0.39 8.96 19.49
CA LEU A 18 1.22 9.79 18.62
C LEU A 18 2.26 10.60 19.40
N ARG A 19 1.90 11.13 20.59
CA ARG A 19 2.86 11.84 21.45
C ARG A 19 3.95 10.92 21.97
N LEU A 20 3.61 9.70 22.38
CA LEU A 20 4.58 8.70 22.86
C LEU A 20 5.46 8.16 21.73
N ALA A 21 4.93 8.05 20.51
CA ALA A 21 5.68 7.59 19.35
C ALA A 21 6.61 8.66 18.74
N ARG A 22 6.54 9.92 19.21
CA ARG A 22 7.32 11.04 18.64
C ARG A 22 8.83 10.76 18.52
N PRO A 23 9.52 10.16 19.51
CA PRO A 23 10.95 9.84 19.38
C PRO A 23 11.25 8.80 18.29
N LEU A 24 10.28 7.95 17.93
CA LEU A 24 10.44 6.95 16.87
C LEU A 24 10.49 7.56 15.47
N ALA A 25 10.08 8.82 15.35
CA ALA A 25 10.19 9.63 14.14
C ALA A 25 11.41 10.57 14.16
N GLU A 26 12.35 10.39 15.10
CA GLU A 26 13.66 11.05 15.05
C GLU A 26 14.36 10.77 13.71
N ASP A 27 15.18 11.72 13.27
CA ASP A 27 15.70 11.80 11.89
C ASP A 27 16.44 10.52 11.46
N LEU A 28 15.73 9.60 10.79
CA LEU A 28 16.32 8.43 10.13
C LEU A 28 17.02 8.85 8.83
N ARG A 29 18.11 9.60 9.02
CA ARG A 29 18.93 10.23 8.01
C ARG A 29 19.69 9.18 7.19
N ARG A 30 19.79 9.38 5.86
CA ARG A 30 20.78 8.65 5.05
C ARG A 30 22.19 9.17 5.37
N PRO A 31 23.25 8.35 5.23
CA PRO A 31 24.61 8.78 5.55
C PRO A 31 25.03 10.14 4.94
N TRP A 32 24.54 10.44 3.72
CA TRP A 32 24.84 11.66 2.97
C TRP A 32 23.87 12.84 3.16
N GLU A 33 22.74 12.64 3.84
CA GLU A 33 21.76 13.69 4.06
C GLU A 33 22.25 14.64 5.17
N ARG A 34 22.00 15.95 5.11
CA ARG A 34 22.38 16.83 6.24
C ARG A 34 21.49 16.58 7.47
N PRO A 35 22.02 16.65 8.71
CA PRO A 35 21.19 16.62 9.92
C PRO A 35 20.13 17.70 9.87
N ALA A 36 18.90 17.35 10.27
CA ALA A 36 17.81 18.31 10.38
C ALA A 36 17.27 18.28 11.82
N GLU A 37 16.93 19.47 12.32
CA GLU A 37 16.29 19.60 13.62
C GLU A 37 15.00 18.76 13.67
N PRO A 38 14.73 18.00 14.75
CA PRO A 38 13.54 17.14 14.85
C PRO A 38 12.21 17.87 14.62
N ARG A 39 12.17 19.18 14.91
CA ARG A 39 10.99 20.06 14.68
C ARG A 39 10.91 20.64 13.25
N ARG A 40 11.90 20.40 12.41
CA ARG A 40 12.00 20.90 11.03
C ARG A 40 12.15 19.77 10.01
N LEU A 41 11.82 18.54 10.40
CA LEU A 41 11.83 17.40 9.49
C LEU A 41 10.80 17.58 8.38
N THR A 42 11.21 17.28 7.15
CA THR A 42 10.27 17.24 6.04
C THR A 42 9.32 16.04 6.17
N PRO A 43 8.10 16.12 5.64
CA PRO A 43 7.17 14.98 5.67
C PRO A 43 7.77 13.69 5.10
N ALA A 44 8.67 13.79 4.12
CA ALA A 44 9.37 12.64 3.56
C ALA A 44 10.30 11.96 4.58
N ARG A 45 11.02 12.73 5.41
CA ARG A 45 11.88 12.19 6.47
C ARG A 45 11.05 11.53 7.57
N VAL A 46 9.95 12.15 7.98
CA VAL A 46 9.01 11.59 8.97
C VAL A 46 8.42 10.26 8.48
N ARG A 47 7.95 10.21 7.21
CA ARG A 47 7.39 8.98 6.62
C ARG A 47 8.37 7.82 6.58
N ARG A 48 9.68 8.08 6.59
CA ARG A 48 10.71 7.04 6.58
C ARG A 48 10.71 6.20 7.86
N GLY A 49 10.35 6.81 8.99
CA GLY A 49 10.19 6.14 10.28
C GLY A 49 8.87 5.37 10.43
N PHE A 50 7.89 5.55 9.55
CA PHE A 50 6.54 4.95 9.71
C PHE A 50 6.57 3.42 9.82
N ARG A 51 7.49 2.76 9.10
CA ARG A 51 7.66 1.31 9.18
C ARG A 51 8.06 0.85 10.60
N ASN A 52 8.83 1.68 11.32
CA ASN A 52 9.28 1.38 12.67
C ASN A 52 8.21 1.72 13.71
N ILE A 53 7.41 2.77 13.47
CA ILE A 53 6.33 3.18 14.39
C ILE A 53 5.36 2.02 14.64
N GLY A 54 4.90 1.30 13.60
CA GLY A 54 3.95 0.20 13.78
C GLY A 54 4.52 -0.99 14.58
N ALA A 55 5.82 -1.25 14.50
CA ALA A 55 6.47 -2.35 15.21
C ALA A 55 6.84 -2.00 16.65
N THR A 56 7.20 -0.73 16.91
CA THR A 56 7.72 -0.28 18.20
C THR A 56 6.67 0.40 19.08
N ALA A 57 5.61 0.97 18.49
CA ALA A 57 4.56 1.63 19.26
C ALA A 57 3.79 0.64 20.15
N ALA A 58 3.39 1.10 21.33
CA ALA A 58 2.55 0.33 22.23
C ALA A 58 1.23 -0.06 21.55
N ARG A 59 0.82 -1.32 21.70
CA ARG A 59 -0.44 -1.87 21.18
C ARG A 59 -1.48 -1.85 22.30
N PRO A 60 -2.41 -0.89 22.33
CA PRO A 60 -3.37 -0.72 23.42
C PRO A 60 -4.48 -1.78 23.38
N ALA A 61 -4.68 -2.40 22.23
CA ALA A 61 -5.65 -3.47 22.03
C ALA A 61 -4.94 -4.83 21.99
N ALA A 62 -5.62 -5.84 22.53
CA ALA A 62 -5.22 -7.23 22.36
C ALA A 62 -5.19 -7.62 20.87
N ALA A 63 -4.44 -8.68 20.56
CA ALA A 63 -4.46 -9.26 19.23
C ALA A 63 -5.92 -9.62 18.83
N PRO A 64 -6.29 -9.43 17.56
CA PRO A 64 -7.61 -9.85 17.10
C PRO A 64 -7.77 -11.36 17.33
N LYS A 65 -9.01 -11.80 17.57
CA LYS A 65 -9.32 -13.23 17.64
C LYS A 65 -8.94 -13.88 16.31
N PRO A 66 -8.26 -15.04 16.32
CA PRO A 66 -7.95 -15.75 15.08
C PRO A 66 -9.22 -16.02 14.29
N SER A 67 -9.24 -15.63 13.02
CA SER A 67 -10.32 -15.97 12.10
C SER A 67 -9.77 -16.89 11.01
N LYS A 68 -10.61 -17.81 10.52
CA LYS A 68 -10.31 -18.59 9.32
C LYS A 68 -10.95 -17.87 8.13
N PRO A 69 -10.30 -17.85 6.95
CA PRO A 69 -10.99 -17.48 5.73
C PRO A 69 -12.32 -18.22 5.64
N GLY A 70 -13.36 -17.55 5.15
CA GLY A 70 -14.64 -18.21 4.89
C GLY A 70 -14.46 -19.43 3.97
N PRO A 71 -15.41 -20.37 3.95
CA PRO A 71 -15.36 -21.48 3.02
C PRO A 71 -15.16 -20.91 1.62
N GLY A 72 -14.07 -21.34 0.96
CA GLY A 72 -13.76 -20.90 -0.38
C GLY A 72 -14.83 -21.34 -1.37
N ARG A 73 -14.57 -21.15 -2.67
CA ARG A 73 -15.45 -21.68 -3.70
C ARG A 73 -15.57 -23.21 -3.54
N PRO A 74 -16.80 -23.77 -3.50
CA PRO A 74 -16.98 -25.22 -3.45
C PRO A 74 -16.28 -25.92 -4.63
N PRO A 75 -15.64 -27.09 -4.41
CA PRO A 75 -15.05 -27.88 -5.48
C PRO A 75 -16.08 -28.17 -6.58
N GLY A 76 -15.66 -28.11 -7.85
CA GLY A 76 -16.54 -28.36 -9.00
C GLY A 76 -17.44 -27.19 -9.41
N SER A 77 -17.49 -26.10 -8.64
CA SER A 77 -18.24 -24.90 -9.02
C SER A 77 -17.54 -24.17 -10.19
N LYS A 78 -18.17 -24.18 -11.37
CA LYS A 78 -17.69 -23.45 -12.55
C LYS A 78 -18.10 -21.97 -12.50
N ASN A 79 -17.34 -21.11 -13.17
CA ASN A 79 -17.72 -19.71 -13.33
C ASN A 79 -18.86 -19.60 -14.35
N LYS A 80 -20.03 -19.11 -13.94
CA LYS A 80 -21.21 -18.93 -14.82
C LYS A 80 -21.11 -17.69 -15.71
N HIS A 81 -20.30 -16.71 -15.30
CA HIS A 81 -20.14 -15.45 -16.01
C HIS A 81 -18.68 -15.25 -16.37
N ARG A 82 -18.35 -15.51 -17.64
CA ARG A 82 -17.04 -15.16 -18.17
C ARG A 82 -16.96 -13.64 -18.27
N ALA A 83 -15.90 -13.05 -17.72
CA ALA A 83 -15.65 -11.61 -17.88
C ALA A 83 -15.60 -11.25 -19.37
N LYS A 84 -16.24 -10.14 -19.74
CA LYS A 84 -16.20 -9.61 -21.11
C LYS A 84 -14.74 -9.31 -21.46
N ARG A 85 -14.20 -10.02 -22.46
CA ARG A 85 -12.85 -9.75 -22.98
C ARG A 85 -12.99 -8.69 -24.06
N HIS A 86 -12.27 -7.59 -23.89
CA HIS A 86 -12.12 -6.56 -24.90
C HIS A 86 -10.84 -6.86 -25.70
N ASP A 87 -10.91 -6.67 -27.02
CA ASP A 87 -9.71 -6.78 -27.86
C ASP A 87 -8.71 -5.69 -27.47
N VAL A 88 -7.43 -6.03 -27.41
CA VAL A 88 -6.36 -5.13 -26.91
C VAL A 88 -5.96 -4.04 -27.90
N GLY A 89 -6.70 -3.88 -29.00
CA GLY A 89 -6.53 -2.77 -29.96
C GLY A 89 -5.15 -2.72 -30.61
N LYS A 90 -4.40 -3.83 -30.57
CA LYS A 90 -3.10 -3.98 -31.22
C LYS A 90 -3.22 -5.02 -32.31
N THR A 91 -3.93 -4.68 -33.37
CA THR A 91 -3.62 -5.24 -34.69
C THR A 91 -2.23 -4.76 -35.05
N VAL A 92 -1.22 -5.60 -34.83
CA VAL A 92 0.07 -5.42 -35.47
C VAL A 92 -0.23 -5.36 -36.97
N LYS A 93 -0.10 -4.18 -37.59
CA LYS A 93 0.07 -4.11 -39.05
C LYS A 93 1.35 -4.87 -39.33
N ARG A 94 1.22 -6.16 -39.65
CA ARG A 94 2.35 -7.01 -40.00
C ARG A 94 3.01 -6.34 -41.19
N ALA A 95 4.28 -5.99 -41.04
CA ALA A 95 5.08 -5.43 -42.12
C ALA A 95 5.09 -6.41 -43.30
N GLU A 96 5.10 -5.83 -44.50
CA GLU A 96 5.21 -6.44 -45.83
C GLU A 96 6.06 -7.72 -45.80
N SER A 97 5.61 -8.74 -46.51
CA SER A 97 6.35 -9.99 -46.62
C SER A 97 7.73 -9.73 -47.26
N ILE A 98 8.75 -10.54 -46.92
CA ILE A 98 10.13 -10.37 -47.42
C ILE A 98 10.19 -10.22 -48.96
N LYS A 99 9.25 -10.84 -49.68
CA LYS A 99 9.10 -10.71 -51.14
C LYS A 99 8.71 -9.30 -51.60
N GLU A 100 7.80 -8.63 -50.91
CA GLU A 100 7.32 -7.28 -51.25
C GLU A 100 8.39 -6.20 -51.01
N HIS A 101 9.22 -6.38 -49.98
CA HIS A 101 10.37 -5.50 -49.75
C HIS A 101 11.42 -5.62 -50.86
N GLN A 102 11.65 -6.83 -51.39
CA GLN A 102 12.65 -7.08 -52.44
C GLN A 102 12.24 -6.46 -53.79
N THR A 103 10.96 -6.53 -54.16
CA THR A 103 10.45 -5.92 -55.40
C THR A 103 10.45 -4.40 -55.39
N ARG A 104 10.32 -3.76 -54.23
CA ARG A 104 10.31 -2.28 -54.12
C ARG A 104 11.71 -1.64 -54.18
N ARG A 105 12.79 -2.44 -54.09
CA ARG A 105 14.19 -1.97 -54.11
C ARG A 105 14.92 -2.23 -55.44
N GLY A 106 14.26 -2.85 -56.41
CA GLY A 106 14.75 -3.03 -57.78
C GLY A 106 14.43 -1.82 -58.65
#